data_AF-A0A0F9SX53-F1
#
_entry.id   AF-A0A0F9SX53-F1
#
_cell.length_a   1.000
_cell.length_b   1.000
_cell.length_c   1.000
_cell.angle_alpha   90.00
_cell.angle_beta   90.00
_cell.angle_gamma   90.00
#
_symmetry.space_group_name_H-M   'P 1'
#
loop_
_entity.id
_entity.type
_entity.pdbx_description
1 polymer ?
#
loop_
_entity_poly.entity_id
_entity_poly.type
_entity_poly.pdbx_seq_one_letter_code
_entity_poly.pdbx_strand_id
1 'polypeptide(L)'
;MRKLLTILLVCASFIAQAQIEGILSRDCVFKQSIEFSDSIIKTIQKGEKLILFKLEDVFFSAEYEGKRGYIVDVCFKFTDEFLTFYEKELERVKKEEDEQRRIEIQQWHDFLITEFGRINANRILNHQYWIGMTAVMASNSLGSPKDINKSVGSWGVHEQWVYDNTYLYFENGILTSYQN
;
A
#
# COMPACT_ATOMS: atom_id res chain seq x y z
N MET A 1 -15.38 9.05 -1.22
CA MET A 1 -14.51 9.62 -2.27
C MET A 1 -13.13 9.86 -1.67
N ARG A 2 -12.26 8.84 -1.73
CA ARG A 2 -10.86 8.94 -1.28
C ARG A 2 -10.08 9.72 -2.33
N LYS A 3 -9.72 10.97 -2.04
CA LYS A 3 -8.77 11.70 -2.88
C LYS A 3 -7.39 11.09 -2.63
N LEU A 4 -6.82 10.52 -3.68
CA LEU A 4 -5.42 10.14 -3.74
C LEU A 4 -4.58 11.35 -3.34
N LEU A 5 -3.86 11.24 -2.23
CA LEU A 5 -2.71 12.09 -1.97
C LEU A 5 -1.51 11.42 -2.64
N THR A 6 -1.49 11.46 -3.98
CA THR A 6 -0.27 11.19 -4.73
C THR A 6 0.64 12.40 -4.50
N ILE A 7 1.49 12.32 -3.49
CA ILE A 7 2.56 13.31 -3.28
C ILE A 7 3.55 13.11 -4.41
N LEU A 8 3.45 14.03 -5.36
CA LEU A 8 4.34 14.26 -6.47
C LEU A 8 5.31 15.37 -6.04
N LEU A 9 6.58 15.26 -6.47
CA LEU A 9 7.69 16.24 -6.43
C LEU A 9 8.71 16.12 -5.27
N VAL A 10 10.04 16.17 -5.49
CA VAL A 10 10.89 16.21 -6.70
C VAL A 10 12.38 16.13 -6.29
N CYS A 11 13.26 15.97 -7.29
CA CYS A 11 14.69 16.32 -7.30
C CYS A 11 15.72 15.25 -6.91
N ALA A 12 16.15 14.54 -7.95
CA ALA A 12 17.55 14.47 -8.39
C ALA A 12 18.60 14.23 -7.30
N SER A 13 18.74 12.96 -6.93
CA SER A 13 20.04 12.40 -6.62
C SER A 13 20.41 11.41 -7.72
N PHE A 14 20.98 11.90 -8.82
CA PHE A 14 21.78 11.07 -9.74
C PHE A 14 23.10 10.72 -9.03
N ILE A 15 22.98 10.02 -7.89
CA ILE A 15 24.09 9.36 -7.23
C ILE A 15 24.17 8.03 -7.94
N ALA A 16 25.22 7.85 -8.76
CA ALA A 16 25.64 6.62 -9.41
C ALA A 16 24.82 5.39 -8.99
N GLN A 17 23.64 5.24 -9.60
CA GLN A 17 22.80 4.09 -9.30
C GLN A 17 23.57 2.90 -9.82
N ALA A 18 23.80 1.90 -8.96
CA ALA A 18 24.53 0.72 -9.38
C ALA A 18 23.85 0.18 -10.63
N GLN A 19 24.59 0.18 -11.73
CA GLN A 19 24.13 -0.31 -13.01
C GLN A 19 24.80 -1.65 -13.22
N ILE A 20 23.99 -2.64 -13.56
CA ILE A 20 24.48 -3.94 -13.99
C ILE A 20 23.92 -4.23 -15.37
N GLU A 21 24.68 -4.98 -16.16
CA GLU A 21 24.18 -5.60 -17.37
C GLU A 21 23.40 -6.89 -17.03
N GLY A 22 22.10 -6.88 -17.25
CA GLY A 22 21.25 -8.06 -17.13
C GLY A 22 21.15 -8.80 -18.47
N ILE A 23 21.37 -10.12 -18.46
CA ILE A 23 21.20 -10.97 -19.64
C ILE A 23 19.86 -11.69 -19.57
N LEU A 24 19.06 -11.62 -20.63
CA LEU A 24 17.78 -12.30 -20.68
C LEU A 24 17.93 -13.83 -20.77
N SER A 25 17.17 -14.54 -19.94
CA SER A 25 17.05 -16.01 -19.95
C SER A 25 15.96 -16.51 -20.90
N ARG A 26 15.05 -15.62 -21.33
CA ARG A 26 13.90 -15.86 -22.20
C ARG A 26 13.49 -14.57 -22.93
N ASP A 27 12.63 -14.70 -23.93
CA ASP A 27 12.02 -13.54 -24.58
C ASP A 27 11.13 -12.79 -23.58
N CYS A 28 11.25 -11.47 -23.55
CA CYS A 28 10.57 -10.66 -22.54
C CYS A 28 10.07 -9.33 -23.08
N VAL A 29 8.93 -8.91 -22.54
CA VAL A 29 8.28 -7.66 -22.90
C VAL A 29 8.96 -6.51 -22.16
N PHE A 30 9.41 -5.51 -22.91
CA PHE A 30 9.90 -4.24 -22.42
C PHE A 30 8.80 -3.19 -22.57
N LYS A 31 8.42 -2.58 -21.45
CA LYS A 31 7.24 -1.72 -21.33
C LYS A 31 7.61 -0.28 -21.04
N GLN A 32 6.68 0.62 -21.35
CA GLN A 32 6.86 2.05 -21.04
C GLN A 32 6.67 2.38 -19.55
N SER A 33 5.85 1.60 -18.85
CA SER A 33 5.64 1.69 -17.41
C SER A 33 5.37 0.31 -16.80
N ILE A 34 5.29 0.24 -15.46
CA ILE A 34 4.90 -0.96 -14.72
C ILE A 34 3.39 -1.28 -14.85
N GLU A 35 2.57 -0.31 -15.27
CA GLU A 35 1.10 -0.46 -15.35
C GLU A 35 0.69 -1.52 -16.38
N PHE A 36 -0.28 -2.36 -16.02
CA PHE A 36 -0.69 -3.48 -16.87
C PHE A 36 -1.23 -3.03 -18.24
N SER A 37 -1.91 -1.90 -18.30
CA SER A 37 -2.55 -1.34 -19.51
C SER A 37 -1.59 -0.67 -20.49
N ASP A 38 -0.34 -0.44 -20.10
CA ASP A 38 0.54 0.48 -20.83
C ASP A 38 1.25 -0.15 -22.03
N SER A 39 1.68 0.74 -22.93
CA SER A 39 2.28 0.40 -24.21
C SER A 39 3.56 -0.41 -24.08
N ILE A 40 3.60 -1.50 -24.86
CA ILE A 40 4.81 -2.28 -25.09
C ILE A 40 5.76 -1.44 -25.95
N ILE A 41 7.00 -1.27 -25.49
CA ILE A 41 8.07 -0.67 -26.29
C ILE A 41 8.56 -1.71 -27.30
N LYS A 42 8.90 -2.92 -26.83
CA LYS A 42 9.47 -4.01 -27.65
C LYS A 42 9.39 -5.34 -26.91
N THR A 43 9.37 -6.45 -27.65
CA THR A 43 9.74 -7.76 -27.11
C THR A 43 11.22 -8.02 -27.39
N ILE A 44 12.01 -8.16 -26.35
CA ILE A 44 13.46 -8.38 -26.42
C ILE A 44 13.72 -9.88 -26.37
N GLN A 45 14.60 -10.36 -27.24
CA GLN A 45 14.87 -11.78 -27.42
C GLN A 45 15.80 -12.33 -26.33
N LYS A 46 15.67 -13.63 -26.05
CA LYS A 46 16.57 -14.36 -25.16
C LYS A 46 18.04 -14.14 -25.51
N GLY A 47 18.87 -13.92 -24.48
CA GLY A 47 20.32 -13.75 -24.62
C GLY A 47 20.76 -12.30 -24.84
N GLU A 48 19.84 -11.40 -25.17
CA GLU A 48 20.09 -9.96 -25.23
C GLU A 48 20.40 -9.38 -23.84
N LYS A 49 21.06 -8.22 -23.84
CA LYS A 49 21.57 -7.52 -22.66
C LYS A 49 20.89 -6.18 -22.46
N LEU A 50 20.60 -5.83 -21.22
CA LEU A 50 20.04 -4.53 -20.82
C LEU A 50 20.83 -3.94 -19.66
N ILE A 51 20.88 -2.62 -19.58
CA ILE A 51 21.40 -1.92 -18.40
C ILE A 51 20.25 -1.81 -17.39
N LEU A 52 20.41 -2.34 -16.19
CA LEU A 52 19.42 -2.28 -15.11
C LEU A 52 19.77 -1.17 -14.13
N PHE A 53 18.76 -0.44 -13.65
CA PHE A 53 18.95 0.66 -12.71
C PHE A 53 18.35 0.40 -11.33
N LYS A 54 17.04 0.14 -11.26
CA LYS A 54 16.30 0.06 -10.01
C LYS A 54 15.25 -1.04 -10.08
N LEU A 55 15.09 -1.80 -9.00
CA LEU A 55 13.89 -2.63 -8.81
C LEU A 55 12.74 -1.78 -8.26
N GLU A 56 11.60 -1.84 -8.96
CA GLU A 56 10.33 -1.19 -8.62
C GLU A 56 9.24 -2.25 -8.72
N ASP A 57 8.66 -2.64 -7.58
CA ASP A 57 7.79 -3.82 -7.47
C ASP A 57 8.54 -5.09 -7.99
N VAL A 58 8.04 -5.70 -9.07
CA VAL A 58 8.68 -6.86 -9.73
C VAL A 58 9.39 -6.48 -11.03
N PHE A 59 9.55 -5.19 -11.32
CA PHE A 59 10.15 -4.69 -12.55
C PHE A 59 11.47 -4.00 -12.29
N PHE A 60 12.45 -4.25 -13.15
CA PHE A 60 13.58 -3.35 -13.26
C PHE A 60 13.23 -2.19 -14.20
N SER A 61 13.50 -0.97 -13.76
CA SER A 61 13.76 0.12 -14.69
C SER A 61 15.08 -0.18 -15.40
N ALA A 62 15.06 -0.09 -16.73
CA ALA A 62 16.16 -0.54 -17.58
C ALA A 62 16.29 0.33 -18.84
N GLU A 63 17.46 0.24 -19.47
CA GLU A 63 17.74 0.84 -20.77
C GLU A 63 18.13 -0.24 -21.79
N TYR A 64 17.53 -0.16 -22.97
CA TYR A 64 17.81 -1.03 -24.11
C TYR A 64 17.72 -0.22 -25.41
N GLU A 65 18.76 -0.31 -26.25
CA GLU A 65 18.85 0.43 -27.53
C GLU A 65 18.58 1.95 -27.38
N GLY A 66 19.06 2.55 -26.28
CA GLY A 66 18.88 3.98 -25.99
C GLY A 66 17.45 4.37 -25.55
N LYS A 67 16.55 3.39 -25.35
CA LYS A 67 15.21 3.60 -24.80
C LYS A 67 15.16 3.13 -23.35
N ARG A 68 14.52 3.94 -22.50
CA ARG A 68 14.23 3.58 -21.11
C ARG A 68 12.82 3.01 -20.97
N GLY A 69 12.68 2.07 -20.04
CA GLY A 69 11.43 1.38 -19.79
C GLY A 69 11.58 0.37 -18.66
N TYR A 70 10.66 -0.58 -18.62
CA TYR A 70 10.52 -1.55 -17.54
C TYR A 70 10.47 -2.97 -18.06
N ILE A 71 11.09 -3.89 -17.34
CA ILE A 71 11.14 -5.31 -17.67
C ILE A 71 11.07 -6.14 -16.39
N VAL A 72 10.28 -7.22 -16.41
CA VAL A 72 10.05 -8.03 -15.21
C VAL A 72 11.34 -8.76 -14.79
N ASP A 73 11.62 -8.78 -13.50
CA ASP A 73 12.84 -9.34 -12.89
C ASP A 73 13.10 -10.81 -13.25
N VAL A 74 12.05 -11.63 -13.35
CA VAL A 74 12.13 -13.04 -13.70
C VAL A 74 12.63 -13.30 -15.13
N CYS A 75 12.85 -12.26 -15.93
CA CYS A 75 13.40 -12.36 -17.28
C CYS A 75 14.91 -12.59 -17.32
N PHE A 76 15.63 -12.34 -16.24
CA PHE A 76 17.09 -12.35 -16.24
C PHE A 76 17.68 -13.71 -15.89
N LYS A 77 18.92 -13.93 -16.32
CA LYS A 77 19.76 -15.02 -15.86
C LYS A 77 20.30 -14.69 -14.47
N PHE A 78 20.20 -15.63 -13.55
CA PHE A 78 20.74 -15.53 -12.20
C PHE A 78 22.25 -15.80 -12.18
N THR A 79 23.03 -14.87 -12.71
CA THR A 79 24.48 -14.84 -12.49
C THR A 79 24.79 -14.32 -11.09
N ASP A 80 25.97 -14.63 -10.54
CA ASP A 80 26.37 -14.16 -9.21
C ASP A 80 26.33 -12.62 -9.10
N GLU A 81 26.74 -11.93 -10.16
CA GLU A 81 26.70 -10.46 -10.23
C GLU A 81 25.25 -9.93 -10.20
N PHE A 82 24.34 -10.55 -10.98
CA PHE A 82 22.93 -10.17 -10.99
C PHE A 82 22.26 -10.47 -9.67
N LEU A 83 22.52 -11.62 -9.06
CA LEU A 83 21.99 -11.97 -7.74
C LEU A 83 22.43 -10.96 -6.67
N THR A 84 23.72 -10.62 -6.66
CA THR A 84 24.27 -9.62 -5.73
C THR A 84 23.57 -8.26 -5.88
N PHE A 85 23.35 -7.82 -7.13
CA PHE A 85 22.61 -6.59 -7.41
C PHE A 85 21.14 -6.68 -7.01
N TYR A 86 20.47 -7.77 -7.36
CA TYR A 86 19.05 -7.99 -7.08
C TYR A 86 18.76 -8.05 -5.57
N GLU A 87 19.60 -8.74 -4.79
CA GLU A 87 19.47 -8.79 -3.34
C GLU A 87 19.60 -7.42 -2.69
N LYS A 88 20.57 -6.61 -3.15
CA LYS A 88 20.73 -5.22 -2.70
C LYS A 88 19.50 -4.37 -3.02
N GLU A 89 18.94 -4.53 -4.22
CA GLU A 89 17.74 -3.80 -4.62
C GLU A 89 16.50 -4.24 -3.84
N LEU A 90 16.33 -5.54 -3.56
CA LEU A 90 15.28 -6.05 -2.68
C LEU A 90 15.39 -5.48 -1.27
N GLU A 91 16.59 -5.40 -0.71
CA GLU A 91 16.81 -4.79 0.61
C GLU A 91 16.47 -3.29 0.61
N ARG A 92 16.83 -2.58 -0.47
CA ARG A 92 16.49 -1.16 -0.64
C ARG A 92 14.97 -0.96 -0.73
N VAL A 93 14.27 -1.74 -1.56
CA VAL A 93 12.79 -1.69 -1.69
C VAL A 93 12.15 -1.94 -0.33
N LYS A 94 12.56 -2.99 0.38
CA LYS A 94 12.04 -3.31 1.71
C LYS A 94 12.24 -2.16 2.72
N LYS A 95 13.43 -1.53 2.72
CA LYS A 95 13.71 -0.38 3.60
C LYS A 95 12.83 0.83 3.27
N GLU A 96 12.61 1.11 1.99
CA GLU A 96 11.71 2.18 1.52
C GLU A 96 10.26 1.89 1.95
N GLU A 97 9.78 0.66 1.76
CA GLU A 97 8.44 0.23 2.20
C GLU A 97 8.27 0.31 3.73
N ASP A 98 9.26 -0.13 4.49
CA ASP A 98 9.24 -0.06 5.96
C ASP A 98 9.21 1.40 6.44
N GLU A 99 9.94 2.31 5.79
CA GLU A 99 9.90 3.74 6.12
C GLU A 99 8.56 4.37 5.77
N GLN A 100 8.04 4.09 4.57
CA GLN A 100 6.74 4.58 4.14
C GLN A 100 5.64 4.11 5.10
N ARG A 101 5.68 2.85 5.52
CA ARG A 101 4.76 2.29 6.52
C ARG A 101 4.86 2.99 7.88
N ARG A 102 6.08 3.33 8.33
CA ARG A 102 6.27 4.10 9.58
C ARG A 102 5.63 5.48 9.48
N ILE A 103 5.83 6.18 8.35
CA ILE A 103 5.23 7.49 8.09
C ILE A 103 3.70 7.40 8.10
N GLU A 104 3.12 6.41 7.43
CA GLU A 104 1.67 6.21 7.38
C GLU A 104 1.07 5.92 8.77
N ILE A 105 1.74 5.06 9.56
CA ILE A 105 1.32 4.77 10.94
C ILE A 105 1.35 6.04 11.79
N GLN A 106 2.39 6.86 11.66
CA GLN A 106 2.52 8.10 12.42
C GLN A 106 1.45 9.12 12.00
N GLN A 107 1.23 9.30 10.69
CA GLN A 107 0.18 10.17 10.18
C GLN A 107 -1.22 9.73 10.64
N TRP A 108 -1.47 8.42 10.64
CA TRP A 108 -2.72 7.84 11.15
C TRP A 108 -2.91 8.13 12.64
N HIS A 109 -1.86 7.92 13.44
CA HIS A 109 -1.87 8.23 14.87
C HIS A 109 -2.18 9.72 15.13
N ASP A 110 -1.51 10.62 14.42
CA ASP A 110 -1.67 12.06 14.59
C ASP A 110 -3.05 12.55 14.12
N PHE A 111 -3.58 11.95 13.06
CA PHE A 111 -4.96 12.14 12.64
C PHE A 111 -5.94 11.76 13.76
N LEU A 112 -5.81 10.56 14.35
CA LEU A 112 -6.71 10.11 15.40
C LEU A 112 -6.68 11.02 16.63
N ILE A 113 -5.50 11.50 17.03
CA ILE A 113 -5.36 12.44 18.15
C ILE A 113 -6.04 13.77 17.82
N THR A 114 -5.83 14.29 16.61
CA THR A 114 -6.43 15.54 16.15
C THR A 114 -7.95 15.45 16.14
N GLU A 115 -8.51 14.38 15.59
CA GLU A 115 -9.95 14.24 15.39
C GLU A 115 -10.71 13.85 16.66
N PHE A 116 -10.15 12.96 17.48
CA PHE A 116 -10.88 12.33 18.59
C PHE A 116 -10.33 12.66 19.97
N GLY A 117 -9.18 13.35 20.04
CA GLY A 117 -8.45 13.62 21.27
C GLY A 117 -7.67 12.39 21.76
N ARG A 118 -6.62 12.64 22.56
CA ARG A 118 -5.65 11.60 22.99
C ARG A 118 -6.29 10.37 23.64
N ILE A 119 -7.31 10.57 24.49
CA ILE A 119 -7.94 9.46 25.21
C ILE A 119 -8.67 8.52 24.25
N ASN A 120 -9.53 9.06 23.37
CA ASN A 120 -10.28 8.23 22.43
C ASN A 120 -9.38 7.66 21.34
N ALA A 121 -8.40 8.43 20.85
CA ALA A 121 -7.39 7.95 19.90
C ALA A 121 -6.65 6.71 20.44
N ASN A 122 -6.21 6.75 21.70
CA ASN A 122 -5.57 5.60 22.33
C ASN A 122 -6.51 4.39 22.42
N ARG A 123 -7.79 4.58 22.74
CA ARG A 123 -8.77 3.47 22.73
C ARG A 123 -8.94 2.88 21.33
N ILE A 124 -9.05 3.74 20.31
CA ILE A 124 -9.19 3.33 18.90
C ILE A 124 -7.99 2.49 18.45
N LEU A 125 -6.78 2.96 18.71
CA LEU A 125 -5.52 2.27 18.39
C LEU A 125 -5.37 0.92 19.09
N ASN A 126 -6.02 0.73 20.25
CA ASN A 126 -6.04 -0.53 20.99
C ASN A 126 -7.24 -1.43 20.61
N HIS A 127 -7.93 -1.15 19.52
CA HIS A 127 -9.10 -1.91 19.04
C HIS A 127 -10.22 -2.05 20.09
N GLN A 128 -10.46 -0.99 20.86
CA GLN A 128 -11.46 -0.96 21.92
C GLN A 128 -12.77 -0.31 21.48
N TYR A 129 -13.87 -0.80 22.04
CA TYR A 129 -15.19 -0.18 21.97
C TYR A 129 -15.71 0.18 23.37
N TRP A 130 -16.53 1.23 23.47
CA TRP A 130 -17.09 1.70 24.74
C TRP A 130 -18.43 2.42 24.57
N ILE A 131 -19.31 2.33 25.57
CA ILE A 131 -20.57 3.06 25.57
C ILE A 131 -20.32 4.57 25.46
N GLY A 132 -21.05 5.23 24.57
CA GLY A 132 -20.90 6.65 24.25
C GLY A 132 -19.93 6.94 23.10
N MET A 133 -19.21 5.94 22.56
CA MET A 133 -18.41 6.14 21.35
C MET A 133 -19.31 6.38 20.13
N THR A 134 -18.82 7.14 19.15
CA THR A 134 -19.55 7.32 17.89
C THR A 134 -19.34 6.13 16.95
N ALA A 135 -20.26 5.94 16.00
CA ALA A 135 -20.12 4.97 14.91
C ALA A 135 -18.82 5.18 14.11
N VAL A 136 -18.38 6.43 13.95
CA VAL A 136 -17.10 6.77 13.29
C VAL A 136 -15.92 6.27 14.13
N MET A 137 -15.93 6.47 15.44
CA MET A 137 -14.88 5.92 16.32
C MET A 137 -14.88 4.38 16.28
N ALA A 138 -16.06 3.76 16.24
CA ALA A 138 -16.19 2.30 16.19
C ALA A 138 -15.60 1.74 14.89
N SER A 139 -15.91 2.36 13.76
CA SER A 139 -15.36 1.95 12.46
C SER A 139 -13.85 2.12 12.39
N ASN A 140 -13.30 3.20 12.95
CA ASN A 140 -11.85 3.39 13.00
C ASN A 140 -11.15 2.43 13.96
N SER A 141 -11.85 1.90 14.98
CA SER A 141 -11.27 0.99 15.97
C SER A 141 -11.38 -0.48 15.56
N LEU A 142 -12.55 -0.91 15.11
CA LEU A 142 -12.86 -2.32 14.84
C LEU A 142 -12.88 -2.65 13.35
N GLY A 143 -12.77 -1.66 12.47
CA GLY A 143 -12.91 -1.83 11.03
C GLY A 143 -14.37 -1.85 10.59
N SER A 144 -14.63 -2.49 9.45
CA SER A 144 -16.00 -2.63 8.94
C SER A 144 -16.69 -3.83 9.59
N PRO A 145 -17.92 -3.69 10.10
CA PRO A 145 -18.71 -4.85 10.50
C PRO A 145 -19.03 -5.73 9.30
N LYS A 146 -19.40 -6.99 9.57
CA LYS A 146 -19.89 -7.91 8.54
C LYS A 146 -21.23 -7.45 7.98
N ASP A 147 -22.12 -7.05 8.87
CA ASP A 147 -23.46 -6.57 8.54
C ASP A 147 -23.87 -5.39 9.42
N ILE A 148 -24.75 -4.54 8.87
CA ILE A 148 -25.38 -3.42 9.59
C ILE A 148 -26.89 -3.51 9.39
N ASN A 149 -27.62 -3.87 10.45
CA ASN A 149 -29.08 -3.85 10.47
C ASN A 149 -29.55 -2.46 10.91
N LYS A 150 -30.20 -1.71 10.02
CA LYS A 150 -30.61 -0.32 10.24
C LYS A 150 -32.12 -0.16 10.23
N SER A 151 -32.65 0.53 11.22
CA SER A 151 -34.06 0.95 11.31
C SER A 151 -34.16 2.46 11.53
N VAL A 152 -35.14 3.09 10.89
CA VAL A 152 -35.39 4.52 10.99
C VAL A 152 -36.87 4.75 11.28
N GLY A 153 -37.17 5.51 12.33
CA GLY A 153 -38.53 5.84 12.73
C GLY A 153 -38.63 7.23 13.34
N SER A 154 -39.81 7.57 13.88
CA SER A 154 -40.01 8.86 14.58
C SER A 154 -39.13 9.01 15.84
N TRP A 155 -38.59 7.90 16.34
CA TRP A 155 -37.65 7.82 17.46
C TRP A 155 -36.17 8.00 17.06
N GLY A 156 -35.87 8.20 15.77
CA GLY A 156 -34.52 8.37 15.25
C GLY A 156 -33.99 7.14 14.52
N VAL A 157 -32.66 6.99 14.51
CA VAL A 157 -31.94 5.92 13.81
C VAL A 157 -31.41 4.90 14.81
N HIS A 158 -31.78 3.64 14.62
CA HIS A 158 -31.22 2.50 15.35
C HIS A 158 -30.38 1.64 14.41
N GLU A 159 -29.17 1.30 14.82
CA GLU A 159 -28.27 0.42 14.04
C GLU A 159 -27.70 -0.69 14.94
N GLN A 160 -27.75 -1.93 14.46
CA GLN A 160 -26.98 -3.04 15.02
C GLN A 160 -25.85 -3.39 14.05
N TRP A 161 -24.62 -3.30 14.52
CA TRP A 161 -23.43 -3.69 13.78
C TRP A 161 -23.00 -5.08 14.23
N VAL A 162 -22.84 -5.99 13.27
CA VAL A 162 -22.52 -7.40 13.50
C VAL A 162 -21.05 -7.67 13.17
N TYR A 163 -20.29 -8.15 14.15
CA TYR A 163 -18.94 -8.69 13.96
C TYR A 163 -18.96 -10.21 14.21
N ASP A 164 -17.80 -10.88 14.21
CA ASP A 164 -17.70 -12.33 14.43
C ASP A 164 -18.38 -12.80 15.73
N ASN A 165 -18.00 -12.22 16.86
CA ASN A 165 -18.47 -12.60 18.19
C ASN A 165 -18.92 -11.38 19.01
N THR A 166 -19.28 -10.28 18.34
CA THR A 166 -19.65 -9.03 19.02
C THR A 166 -20.72 -8.31 18.22
N TYR A 167 -21.71 -7.77 18.92
CA TYR A 167 -22.78 -6.95 18.38
C TYR A 167 -22.75 -5.59 19.06
N LEU A 168 -22.75 -4.52 18.28
CA LEU A 168 -22.79 -3.15 18.78
C LEU A 168 -24.12 -2.50 18.40
N TYR A 169 -24.81 -1.92 19.38
CA TYR A 169 -26.11 -1.29 19.19
C TYR A 169 -25.98 0.23 19.33
N PHE A 170 -26.28 0.95 18.25
CA PHE A 170 -26.17 2.40 18.16
C PHE A 170 -27.54 3.06 18.13
N GLU A 171 -27.67 4.14 18.89
CA GLU A 171 -28.79 5.08 18.78
C GLU A 171 -28.26 6.40 18.23
N ASN A 172 -28.79 6.84 17.09
CA ASN A 172 -28.39 8.06 16.40
C ASN A 172 -26.86 8.20 16.22
N GLY A 173 -26.20 7.07 15.93
CA GLY A 173 -24.76 7.00 15.70
C GLY A 173 -23.90 6.96 16.98
N ILE A 174 -24.49 6.80 18.16
CA ILE A 174 -23.79 6.66 19.44
C ILE A 174 -24.00 5.25 20.00
N LEU A 175 -22.93 4.57 20.40
CA LEU A 175 -22.99 3.22 20.96
C LEU A 175 -23.68 3.27 22.33
N THR A 176 -24.82 2.58 22.47
CA THR A 176 -25.63 2.57 23.70
C THR A 176 -25.58 1.23 24.42
N SER A 177 -25.36 0.12 23.70
CA SER A 177 -25.16 -1.20 24.30
C SER A 177 -24.37 -2.13 23.37
N TYR A 178 -23.87 -3.25 23.90
CA TYR A 178 -23.18 -4.28 23.13
C TYR A 178 -23.44 -5.66 23.71
N GLN A 179 -23.21 -6.70 22.89
CA GLN A 179 -23.31 -8.10 23.26
C GLN A 179 -22.09 -8.86 22.75
N ASN A 180 -21.55 -9.76 23.57
CA ASN A 180 -20.44 -10.66 23.25
C ASN A 180 -20.88 -12.11 23.36
#